data_AF-A0A961VM95-F1
#
_entry.id   AF-A0A961VM95-F1
#
_cell.length_a   1.000
_cell.length_b   1.000
_cell.length_c   1.000
_cell.angle_alpha   90.00
_cell.angle_beta   90.00
_cell.angle_gamma   90.00
#
_symmetry.space_group_name_H-M   'P 1'
#
loop_
_entity.id
_entity.type
_entity.pdbx_description
1 polymer ?
#
loop_
_entity_poly.entity_id
_entity_poly.type
_entity_poly.pdbx_seq_one_letter_code
_entity_poly.pdbx_strand_id
1 'polypeptide(L)'
;MATLIITNGDSAAELLAAAGRDGEILPWRDVLHEGRLLAGPLERNSAERAAFLAERFGLAAAEVAETFAGRDAVLRRHQSFDRIELWFEHDLYDQLQLVQVLSFFADEGRSDGLLLVQTDEFLGHQRPETILRFAEHARAVGEEELELGEQVWADLVMPTPDYVDRRLEEPLDRLPFLAPALTRFLQELPGAHGLSRSEEAALALIGAGTAAPGRLFAAALEKEEAAFMGDASFFAMLHGLAFAETPLIAGFTPIAGVDDPRDVLSAPTLDLTGAGKAVLAGEADHVALNGIDRWWAGTRLKGRDVWRYERRQATLLPPETGFQSHG
;
A
#
# COMPACT_ATOMS: atom_id res chain seq x y z
N MET A 1 -14.37 3.97 30.93
CA MET A 1 -13.87 4.93 29.93
C MET A 1 -14.15 4.33 28.58
N ALA A 2 -14.84 5.04 27.71
CA ALA A 2 -15.12 4.54 26.37
C ALA A 2 -13.84 4.60 25.53
N THR A 3 -13.48 3.46 24.92
CA THR A 3 -12.24 3.34 24.12
C THR A 3 -12.61 2.95 22.69
N LEU A 4 -12.01 3.65 21.72
CA LEU A 4 -11.97 3.23 20.31
C LEU A 4 -10.57 2.68 20.01
N ILE A 5 -10.49 1.57 19.28
CA ILE A 5 -9.22 0.94 18.92
C ILE A 5 -9.22 0.79 17.40
N ILE A 6 -8.38 1.56 16.72
CA ILE A 6 -8.22 1.52 15.27
C ILE A 6 -7.04 0.61 14.95
N THR A 7 -7.27 -0.38 14.08
CA THR A 7 -6.22 -1.32 13.65
C THR A 7 -6.05 -1.24 12.13
N ASN A 8 -4.89 -1.70 11.65
CA ASN A 8 -4.60 -1.80 10.23
C ASN A 8 -5.53 -2.76 9.45
N GLY A 9 -5.95 -3.85 10.11
CA GLY A 9 -6.81 -4.85 9.51
C GLY A 9 -7.47 -5.79 10.51
N ASP A 10 -8.26 -6.73 9.97
CA ASP A 10 -9.08 -7.66 10.75
C ASP A 10 -8.25 -8.61 11.62
N SER A 11 -7.10 -9.10 11.14
CA SER A 11 -6.26 -10.02 11.93
C SER A 11 -5.84 -9.43 13.29
N ALA A 12 -5.40 -8.16 13.30
CA ALA A 12 -5.05 -7.47 14.54
C ALA A 12 -6.29 -7.21 15.42
N ALA A 13 -7.42 -6.84 14.79
CA ALA A 13 -8.68 -6.61 15.49
C ALA A 13 -9.19 -7.88 16.20
N GLU A 14 -9.19 -9.02 15.50
CA GLU A 14 -9.61 -10.31 16.03
C GLU A 14 -8.70 -10.78 17.18
N LEU A 15 -7.38 -10.60 17.05
CA LEU A 15 -6.43 -10.95 18.11
C LEU A 15 -6.59 -10.06 19.35
N LEU A 16 -6.82 -8.75 19.18
CA LEU A 16 -7.09 -7.84 20.31
C LEU A 16 -8.41 -8.19 21.01
N ALA A 17 -9.45 -8.51 20.25
CA ALA A 17 -10.73 -8.97 20.80
C ALA A 17 -10.55 -10.29 21.57
N ALA A 18 -9.84 -11.25 20.99
CA ALA A 18 -9.54 -12.54 21.63
C ALA A 18 -8.68 -12.40 22.88
N ALA A 19 -7.80 -11.39 22.93
CA ALA A 19 -7.01 -11.04 24.10
C ALA A 19 -7.82 -10.34 25.22
N GLY A 20 -9.11 -10.06 25.00
CA GLY A 20 -9.98 -9.42 25.97
C GLY A 20 -9.75 -7.91 26.09
N ARG A 21 -9.26 -7.26 25.02
CA ARG A 21 -9.10 -5.81 24.98
C ARG A 21 -10.49 -5.13 24.94
N ASP A 22 -10.80 -4.35 25.96
CA ASP A 22 -12.09 -3.64 26.08
C ASP A 22 -12.10 -2.35 25.23
N GLY A 23 -13.11 -2.21 24.37
CA GLY A 23 -13.29 -1.08 23.45
C GLY A 23 -14.06 -1.43 22.18
N GLU A 24 -14.51 -0.41 21.45
CA GLU A 24 -15.00 -0.58 20.08
C GLU A 24 -13.78 -0.73 19.15
N ILE A 25 -13.65 -1.85 18.44
CA ILE A 25 -12.50 -2.12 17.56
C ILE A 25 -12.90 -1.84 16.11
N LEU A 26 -12.11 -1.01 15.43
CA LEU A 26 -12.33 -0.51 14.09
C LEU A 26 -11.13 -0.85 13.17
N PRO A 27 -11.16 -1.97 12.43
CA PRO A 27 -10.16 -2.25 11.40
C PRO A 27 -10.36 -1.33 10.19
N TRP A 28 -9.26 -0.79 9.65
CA TRP A 28 -9.29 0.26 8.63
C TRP A 28 -9.66 -0.22 7.23
N ARG A 29 -9.19 -1.42 6.84
CA ARG A 29 -9.58 -2.15 5.62
C ARG A 29 -9.40 -1.38 4.30
N ASP A 30 -8.25 -0.73 4.08
CA ASP A 30 -7.94 -0.07 2.80
C ASP A 30 -6.50 -0.30 2.33
N VAL A 31 -6.35 -0.63 1.05
CA VAL A 31 -5.07 -0.85 0.37
C VAL A 31 -4.59 0.47 -0.26
N LEU A 32 -4.12 1.41 0.56
CA LEU A 32 -3.80 2.78 0.14
C LEU A 32 -2.57 2.90 -0.78
N HIS A 33 -1.76 1.85 -0.91
CA HIS A 33 -0.61 1.82 -1.83
C HIS A 33 -1.01 1.53 -3.29
N GLU A 34 -2.29 1.25 -3.56
CA GLU A 34 -2.85 1.12 -4.91
C GLU A 34 -4.10 1.99 -5.06
N GLY A 35 -4.45 2.34 -6.30
CA GLY A 35 -5.63 3.16 -6.58
C GLY A 35 -5.42 4.63 -6.22
N ARG A 36 -6.41 5.47 -6.56
CA ARG A 36 -6.28 6.92 -6.40
C ARG A 36 -6.46 7.34 -4.95
N LEU A 37 -5.62 8.26 -4.50
CA LEU A 37 -5.84 9.03 -3.27
C LEU A 37 -6.37 10.43 -3.62
N LEU A 38 -7.37 10.89 -2.85
CA LEU A 38 -8.04 12.17 -3.05
C LEU A 38 -7.89 13.08 -1.83
N ALA A 39 -7.68 14.37 -2.11
CA ALA A 39 -7.78 15.45 -1.13
C ALA A 39 -9.24 15.74 -0.73
N GLY A 40 -9.39 16.32 0.46
CA GLY A 40 -10.67 16.73 1.03
C GLY A 40 -11.16 15.76 2.11
N PRO A 41 -12.45 15.83 2.49
CA PRO A 41 -12.99 15.05 3.59
C PRO A 41 -12.79 13.54 3.40
N LEU A 42 -12.63 12.82 4.52
CA LEU A 42 -12.47 11.36 4.55
C LEU A 42 -13.48 10.65 3.66
N GLU A 43 -14.77 11.02 3.72
CA GLU A 43 -15.85 10.35 2.99
C GLU A 43 -15.70 10.44 1.47
N ARG A 44 -15.08 11.53 0.97
CA ARG A 44 -14.78 11.66 -0.45
C ARG A 44 -13.72 10.65 -0.87
N ASN A 45 -12.69 10.48 -0.04
CA ASN A 45 -11.68 9.47 -0.26
C ASN A 45 -12.33 8.08 -0.16
N SER A 46 -13.02 7.77 0.94
CA SER A 46 -13.74 6.51 1.15
C SER A 46 -14.62 6.07 -0.02
N ALA A 47 -15.37 6.99 -0.64
CA ALA A 47 -16.19 6.66 -1.82
C ALA A 47 -15.34 6.22 -3.04
N GLU A 48 -14.25 6.93 -3.34
CA GLU A 48 -13.30 6.56 -4.39
C GLU A 48 -12.62 5.22 -4.07
N ARG A 49 -12.20 5.04 -2.82
CA ARG A 49 -11.52 3.83 -2.34
C ARG A 49 -12.42 2.61 -2.40
N ALA A 50 -13.66 2.72 -1.93
CA ALA A 50 -14.64 1.63 -1.99
C ALA A 50 -14.93 1.21 -3.44
N ALA A 51 -15.09 2.18 -4.35
CA ALA A 51 -15.27 1.89 -5.77
C ALA A 51 -14.04 1.20 -6.39
N PHE A 52 -12.85 1.71 -6.09
CA PHE A 52 -11.59 1.13 -6.56
C PHE A 52 -11.43 -0.32 -6.07
N LEU A 53 -11.61 -0.59 -4.77
CA LEU A 53 -11.44 -1.93 -4.20
C LEU A 53 -12.47 -2.93 -4.77
N ALA A 54 -13.71 -2.48 -4.97
CA ALA A 54 -14.75 -3.31 -5.58
C ALA A 54 -14.39 -3.72 -7.01
N GLU A 55 -13.91 -2.78 -7.83
CA GLU A 55 -13.45 -3.08 -9.19
C GLU A 55 -12.18 -3.94 -9.18
N ARG A 56 -11.17 -3.53 -8.39
CA ARG A 56 -9.84 -4.14 -8.35
C ARG A 56 -9.88 -5.61 -7.94
N PHE A 57 -10.73 -5.95 -6.97
CA PHE A 57 -10.81 -7.28 -6.39
C PHE A 57 -12.09 -8.04 -6.72
N GLY A 58 -12.95 -7.48 -7.59
CA GLY A 58 -14.20 -8.13 -8.01
C GLY A 58 -15.22 -8.32 -6.87
N LEU A 59 -15.25 -7.39 -5.92
CA LEU A 59 -16.14 -7.43 -4.75
C LEU A 59 -17.49 -6.76 -5.04
N ALA A 60 -18.50 -7.06 -4.24
CA ALA A 60 -19.80 -6.40 -4.35
C ALA A 60 -19.71 -4.93 -3.94
N ALA A 61 -19.83 -4.02 -4.91
CA ALA A 61 -19.64 -2.58 -4.69
C ALA A 61 -20.50 -2.00 -3.55
N ALA A 62 -21.74 -2.47 -3.39
CA ALA A 62 -22.62 -2.04 -2.31
C ALA A 62 -22.10 -2.46 -0.91
N GLU A 63 -21.56 -3.67 -0.78
CA GLU A 63 -21.04 -4.20 0.49
C GLU A 63 -19.74 -3.49 0.89
N VAL A 64 -18.87 -3.22 -0.08
CA VAL A 64 -17.64 -2.44 0.17
C VAL A 64 -18.01 -1.01 0.59
N ALA A 65 -18.94 -0.36 -0.13
CA ALA A 65 -19.40 0.99 0.22
C ALA A 65 -20.04 1.06 1.61
N GLU A 66 -20.86 0.06 1.99
CA GLU A 66 -21.45 -0.03 3.32
C GLU A 66 -20.39 -0.21 4.41
N THR A 67 -19.36 -1.02 4.15
CA THR A 67 -18.23 -1.22 5.07
C THR A 67 -17.48 0.09 5.34
N PHE A 68 -17.18 0.86 4.28
CA PHE A 68 -16.52 2.16 4.39
C PHE A 68 -17.42 3.19 5.11
N ALA A 69 -18.71 3.25 4.76
CA ALA A 69 -19.66 4.15 5.43
C ALA A 69 -19.80 3.84 6.92
N GLY A 70 -19.84 2.56 7.29
CA GLY A 70 -19.84 2.11 8.69
C GLY A 70 -18.57 2.53 9.41
N ARG A 71 -17.40 2.34 8.79
CA ARG A 71 -16.11 2.77 9.35
C ARG A 71 -16.06 4.27 9.60
N ASP A 72 -16.42 5.06 8.60
CA ASP A 72 -16.41 6.51 8.68
C ASP A 72 -17.40 7.01 9.75
N ALA A 73 -18.57 6.37 9.89
CA ALA A 73 -19.54 6.70 10.95
C ALA A 73 -19.04 6.40 12.37
N VAL A 74 -18.20 5.37 12.55
CA VAL A 74 -17.52 5.10 13.84
C VAL A 74 -16.42 6.14 14.10
N LEU A 75 -15.66 6.51 13.07
CA LEU A 75 -14.62 7.52 13.23
C LEU A 75 -15.22 8.90 13.54
N ARG A 76 -16.33 9.29 12.88
CA ARG A 76 -17.02 10.56 13.09
C ARG A 76 -17.61 10.74 14.49
N ARG A 77 -17.87 9.64 15.21
CA ARG A 77 -18.26 9.70 16.63
C ARG A 77 -17.05 9.71 17.57
N HIS A 78 -15.84 10.01 17.09
CA HIS A 78 -14.62 10.02 17.92
C HIS A 78 -14.76 10.76 19.27
N GLN A 79 -15.57 11.82 19.34
CA GLN A 79 -15.83 12.59 20.56
C GLN A 79 -16.55 11.80 21.66
N SER A 80 -17.21 10.67 21.35
CA SER A 80 -17.83 9.81 22.35
C SER A 80 -16.85 8.88 23.07
N PHE A 81 -15.58 8.87 22.66
CA PHE A 81 -14.55 8.05 23.27
C PHE A 81 -13.57 8.90 24.08
N ASP A 82 -13.36 8.50 25.34
CA ASP A 82 -12.38 9.11 26.23
C ASP A 82 -10.95 8.84 25.73
N ARG A 83 -10.74 7.69 25.07
CA ARG A 83 -9.45 7.20 24.61
C ARG A 83 -9.56 6.60 23.21
N ILE A 84 -8.59 6.90 22.35
CA ILE A 84 -8.49 6.35 21.00
C ILE A 84 -7.09 5.76 20.84
N GLU A 85 -7.01 4.48 20.45
CA GLU A 85 -5.74 3.79 20.23
C GLU A 85 -5.55 3.48 18.76
N LEU A 86 -4.40 3.86 18.22
CA LEU A 86 -3.99 3.61 16.86
C LEU A 86 -2.96 2.47 16.88
N TRP A 87 -3.32 1.29 16.40
CA TRP A 87 -2.45 0.11 16.37
C TRP A 87 -1.98 -0.15 14.95
N PHE A 88 -0.71 0.19 14.68
CA PHE A 88 -0.12 0.13 13.35
C PHE A 88 1.32 -0.40 13.39
N GLU A 89 1.73 -1.02 12.30
CA GLU A 89 2.99 -1.69 12.08
C GLU A 89 3.93 -0.81 11.24
N HIS A 90 5.16 -1.27 11.05
CA HIS A 90 6.22 -0.53 10.37
C HIS A 90 6.13 -0.46 8.84
N ASP A 91 5.27 -1.26 8.22
CA ASP A 91 5.24 -1.39 6.76
C ASP A 91 4.44 -0.29 6.04
N LEU A 92 4.53 -0.25 4.71
CA LEU A 92 3.86 0.80 3.91
C LEU A 92 2.34 0.76 4.05
N TYR A 93 1.75 -0.44 4.11
CA TYR A 93 0.29 -0.58 4.20
C TYR A 93 -0.20 0.11 5.47
N ASP A 94 0.46 -0.16 6.60
CA ASP A 94 0.15 0.44 7.89
C ASP A 94 0.47 1.93 7.95
N GLN A 95 1.64 2.35 7.45
CA GLN A 95 2.04 3.76 7.52
C GLN A 95 1.14 4.68 6.69
N LEU A 96 0.63 4.23 5.54
CA LEU A 96 -0.33 5.03 4.75
C LEU A 96 -1.67 5.19 5.47
N GLN A 97 -2.16 4.14 6.14
CA GLN A 97 -3.40 4.21 6.90
C GLN A 97 -3.25 5.09 8.14
N LEU A 98 -2.14 4.95 8.87
CA LEU A 98 -1.82 5.81 10.00
C LEU A 98 -1.83 7.28 9.59
N VAL A 99 -1.16 7.64 8.49
CA VAL A 99 -1.13 9.02 7.98
C VAL A 99 -2.54 9.53 7.63
N GLN A 100 -3.39 8.72 7.01
CA GLN A 100 -4.79 9.09 6.73
C GLN A 100 -5.58 9.36 8.02
N VAL A 101 -5.41 8.50 9.03
CA VAL A 101 -6.08 8.64 10.34
C VAL A 101 -5.58 9.87 11.10
N LEU A 102 -4.27 10.14 11.08
CA LEU A 102 -3.69 11.33 11.69
C LEU A 102 -4.18 12.61 10.99
N SER A 103 -4.23 12.63 9.66
CA SER A 103 -4.79 13.75 8.89
C SER A 103 -6.25 14.01 9.26
N PHE A 104 -7.06 12.96 9.46
CA PHE A 104 -8.45 13.12 9.94
C PHE A 104 -8.50 13.77 11.33
N PHE A 105 -7.68 13.31 12.28
CA PHE A 105 -7.70 13.87 13.63
C PHE A 105 -7.09 15.28 13.71
N ALA A 106 -6.17 15.62 12.80
CA ALA A 106 -5.69 16.99 12.61
C ALA A 106 -6.83 17.91 12.19
N ASP A 107 -7.61 17.54 11.17
CA ASP A 107 -8.78 18.28 10.68
C ASP A 107 -9.84 18.48 11.78
N GLU A 108 -10.05 17.49 12.63
CA GLU A 108 -11.00 17.55 13.75
C GLU A 108 -10.44 18.24 15.01
N GLY A 109 -9.15 18.62 15.03
CA GLY A 109 -8.49 19.21 16.20
C GLY A 109 -8.51 18.30 17.43
N ARG A 110 -8.42 16.97 17.24
CA ARG A 110 -8.56 15.96 18.31
C ARG A 110 -7.23 15.24 18.58
N SER A 111 -6.49 15.71 19.59
CA SER A 111 -5.28 15.06 20.12
C SER A 111 -5.46 14.43 21.50
N ASP A 112 -6.36 14.97 22.32
CA ASP A 112 -6.58 14.45 23.67
C ASP A 112 -7.03 12.97 23.64
N GLY A 113 -6.57 12.17 24.59
CA GLY A 113 -6.83 10.73 24.64
C GLY A 113 -6.34 9.89 23.45
N LEU A 114 -5.67 10.48 22.45
CA LEU A 114 -5.15 9.78 21.28
C LEU A 114 -3.79 9.16 21.57
N LEU A 115 -3.69 7.86 21.35
CA LEU A 115 -2.51 7.06 21.64
C LEU A 115 -2.09 6.27 20.41
N LEU A 116 -0.80 6.22 20.16
CA LEU A 116 -0.20 5.43 19.09
C LEU A 116 0.55 4.25 19.68
N VAL A 117 0.19 3.05 19.23
CA VAL A 117 0.86 1.78 19.47
C VAL A 117 1.50 1.37 18.16
N GLN A 118 2.83 1.46 18.11
CA GLN A 118 3.62 1.12 16.93
C GLN A 118 4.60 -0.02 17.22
N THR A 119 4.80 -0.88 16.22
CA THR A 119 5.74 -2.00 16.31
C THR A 119 6.35 -2.33 14.94
N ASP A 120 7.57 -2.87 14.97
CA ASP A 120 8.25 -3.51 13.84
C ASP A 120 7.91 -5.00 13.71
N GLU A 121 7.00 -5.52 14.54
CA GLU A 121 6.46 -6.87 14.42
C GLU A 121 5.07 -6.85 13.77
N PHE A 122 4.77 -7.85 12.94
CA PHE A 122 3.43 -8.02 12.40
C PHE A 122 2.44 -8.44 13.50
N LEU A 123 1.43 -7.62 13.76
CA LEU A 123 0.39 -7.85 14.78
C LEU A 123 -0.43 -9.10 14.42
N GLY A 124 -0.71 -9.29 13.13
CA GLY A 124 -1.42 -10.48 12.63
C GLY A 124 -0.68 -11.81 12.84
N HIS A 125 0.64 -11.78 13.10
CA HIS A 125 1.45 -12.97 13.42
C HIS A 125 1.59 -13.23 14.93
N GLN A 126 0.96 -12.40 15.76
CA GLN A 126 0.97 -12.55 17.21
C GLN A 126 -0.04 -13.60 17.67
N ARG A 127 -0.05 -13.85 18.98
CA ARG A 127 -1.07 -14.64 19.66
C ARG A 127 -1.87 -13.75 20.61
N PRO A 128 -3.11 -14.11 20.96
CA PRO A 128 -3.91 -13.35 21.92
C PRO A 128 -3.17 -13.10 23.25
N GLU A 129 -2.35 -14.04 23.71
CA GLU A 129 -1.60 -13.91 24.97
C GLU A 129 -0.45 -12.90 24.89
N THR A 130 -0.01 -12.53 23.69
CA THR A 130 1.21 -11.74 23.49
C THR A 130 0.97 -10.39 22.84
N ILE A 131 -0.18 -10.16 22.20
CA ILE A 131 -0.48 -8.90 21.49
C ILE A 131 -0.61 -7.70 22.43
N LEU A 132 -1.11 -7.89 23.66
CA LEU A 132 -1.31 -6.78 24.59
C LEU A 132 -0.01 -6.15 25.11
N ARG A 133 1.14 -6.82 24.97
CA ARG A 133 2.44 -6.25 25.36
C ARG A 133 2.78 -4.96 24.59
N PHE A 134 2.27 -4.81 23.37
CA PHE A 134 2.50 -3.60 22.58
C PHE A 134 1.78 -2.39 23.17
N ALA A 135 0.69 -2.58 23.92
CA ALA A 135 0.01 -1.48 24.62
C ALA A 135 0.91 -0.79 25.67
N GLU A 136 1.95 -1.46 26.17
CA GLU A 136 2.94 -0.87 27.08
C GLU A 136 3.80 0.21 26.39
N HIS A 137 3.88 0.16 25.06
CA HIS A 137 4.61 1.12 24.22
C HIS A 137 3.70 2.21 23.68
N ALA A 138 2.43 2.27 24.13
CA ALA A 138 1.50 3.32 23.75
C ALA A 138 2.04 4.69 24.15
N ARG A 139 2.13 5.60 23.19
CA ARG A 139 2.53 7.00 23.43
C ARG A 139 1.43 7.96 23.00
N ALA A 140 1.37 9.13 23.63
CA ALA A 140 0.46 10.18 23.19
C ALA A 140 0.79 10.66 21.78
N VAL A 141 -0.25 10.96 21.00
CA VAL A 141 -0.17 11.65 19.72
C VAL A 141 -0.46 13.13 19.98
N GLY A 142 0.56 13.98 19.82
CA GLY A 142 0.45 15.42 20.01
C GLY A 142 0.10 16.16 18.71
N GLU A 143 0.07 17.48 18.80
CA GLU A 143 -0.16 18.36 17.65
C GLU A 143 0.91 18.16 16.56
N GLU A 144 2.18 17.98 16.94
CA GLU A 144 3.27 17.77 15.98
C GLU A 144 3.10 16.48 15.15
N GLU A 145 2.65 15.36 15.76
CA GLU A 145 2.36 14.13 15.00
C GLU A 145 1.16 14.28 14.07
N LEU A 146 0.12 15.00 14.50
CA LEU A 146 -1.06 15.28 13.70
C LEU A 146 -0.72 16.16 12.49
N GLU A 147 0.04 17.24 12.70
CA GLU A 147 0.55 18.12 11.64
C GLU A 147 1.42 17.35 10.64
N LEU A 148 2.28 16.45 11.12
CA LEU A 148 3.09 15.61 10.23
C LEU A 148 2.21 14.67 9.40
N GLY A 149 1.20 14.04 10.01
CA GLY A 149 0.23 13.22 9.30
C GLY A 149 -0.54 13.99 8.23
N GLU A 150 -1.03 15.19 8.55
CA GLU A 150 -1.70 16.08 7.60
C GLU A 150 -0.79 16.47 6.42
N GLN A 151 0.44 16.89 6.69
CA GLN A 151 1.41 17.27 5.66
C GLN A 151 1.72 16.12 4.70
N VAL A 152 1.96 14.92 5.23
CA VAL A 152 2.29 13.75 4.41
C VAL A 152 1.07 13.30 3.62
N TRP A 153 -0.13 13.34 4.19
CA TRP A 153 -1.37 13.07 3.45
C TRP A 153 -1.57 14.07 2.32
N ALA A 154 -1.33 15.36 2.58
CA ALA A 154 -1.40 16.41 1.57
C ALA A 154 -0.40 16.18 0.43
N ASP A 155 0.82 15.73 0.72
CA ASP A 155 1.83 15.38 -0.29
C ASP A 155 1.43 14.13 -1.10
N LEU A 156 0.85 13.10 -0.45
CA LEU A 156 0.39 11.87 -1.09
C LEU A 156 -0.74 12.09 -2.09
N VAL A 157 -1.64 13.04 -1.86
CA VAL A 157 -2.78 13.31 -2.75
C VAL A 157 -2.42 14.22 -3.94
N MET A 158 -1.16 14.66 -4.04
CA MET A 158 -0.70 15.51 -5.13
C MET A 158 -0.58 14.75 -6.46
N PRO A 159 -0.72 15.46 -7.60
CA PRO A 159 -0.76 14.84 -8.92
C PRO A 159 0.61 14.37 -9.43
N THR A 160 1.68 14.59 -8.67
CA THR A 160 3.06 14.23 -9.02
C THR A 160 3.80 13.70 -7.78
N PRO A 161 4.75 12.76 -7.94
CA PRO A 161 5.45 12.11 -6.82
C PRO A 161 6.56 12.96 -6.19
N ASP A 162 6.92 14.10 -6.79
CA ASP A 162 7.95 15.01 -6.28
C ASP A 162 7.60 15.61 -4.92
N TYR A 163 6.32 15.72 -4.58
CA TYR A 163 5.88 16.12 -3.24
C TYR A 163 6.31 15.13 -2.17
N VAL A 164 6.15 13.82 -2.43
CA VAL A 164 6.59 12.75 -1.53
C VAL A 164 8.12 12.65 -1.51
N ASP A 165 8.78 12.80 -2.66
CA ASP A 165 10.24 12.80 -2.75
C ASP A 165 10.86 13.93 -1.91
N ARG A 166 10.34 15.16 -2.03
CA ARG A 166 10.75 16.31 -1.21
C ARG A 166 10.41 16.15 0.27
N ARG A 167 9.31 15.46 0.62
CA ARG A 167 8.96 15.16 2.02
C ARG A 167 10.04 14.34 2.72
N LEU A 168 10.76 13.48 1.99
CA LEU A 168 11.86 12.70 2.54
C LEU A 168 13.12 13.54 2.84
N GLU A 169 13.19 14.80 2.39
CA GLU A 169 14.27 15.74 2.74
C GLU A 169 14.02 16.45 4.09
N GLU A 170 12.80 16.35 4.63
CA GLU A 170 12.36 16.98 5.88
C GLU A 170 12.42 15.96 7.06
N PRO A 171 12.48 16.42 8.32
CA PRO A 171 12.45 15.53 9.48
C PRO A 171 11.15 14.73 9.60
N LEU A 172 11.27 13.40 9.75
CA LEU A 172 10.14 12.46 9.93
C LEU A 172 10.28 11.63 11.23
N ASP A 173 11.17 12.01 12.15
CA ASP A 173 11.54 11.21 13.34
C ASP A 173 10.37 10.98 14.31
N ARG A 174 9.33 11.82 14.26
CA ARG A 174 8.09 11.65 15.01
C ARG A 174 7.29 10.42 14.57
N LEU A 175 7.47 9.95 13.34
CA LEU A 175 6.87 8.73 12.79
C LEU A 175 7.99 7.89 12.16
N PRO A 176 8.75 7.12 12.97
CA PRO A 176 10.06 6.58 12.57
C PRO A 176 10.01 5.59 11.40
N PHE A 177 8.85 4.98 11.14
CA PHE A 177 8.64 4.04 10.04
C PHE A 177 8.20 4.71 8.73
N LEU A 178 7.89 6.01 8.76
CA LEU A 178 7.33 6.71 7.60
C LEU A 178 8.35 6.91 6.48
N ALA A 179 9.59 7.32 6.82
CA ALA A 179 10.66 7.50 5.84
C ALA A 179 10.97 6.22 5.05
N PRO A 180 11.22 5.05 5.68
CA PRO A 180 11.44 3.82 4.93
C PRO A 180 10.20 3.38 4.13
N ALA A 181 8.99 3.55 4.67
CA ALA A 181 7.75 3.24 3.94
C ALA A 181 7.59 4.08 2.67
N LEU A 182 7.68 5.41 2.75
CA LEU A 182 7.58 6.31 1.60
C LEU A 182 8.70 6.08 0.58
N THR A 183 9.91 5.80 1.05
CA THR A 183 11.04 5.42 0.16
C THR A 183 10.71 4.14 -0.61
N ARG A 184 10.17 3.12 0.06
CA ARG A 184 9.74 1.89 -0.62
C ARG A 184 8.60 2.16 -1.60
N PHE A 185 7.71 3.10 -1.30
CA PHE A 185 6.61 3.46 -2.19
C PHE A 185 7.12 4.15 -3.46
N LEU A 186 8.10 5.05 -3.36
CA LEU A 186 8.77 5.65 -4.52
C LEU A 186 9.46 4.59 -5.40
N GLN A 187 10.04 3.56 -4.80
CA GLN A 187 10.63 2.43 -5.56
C GLN A 187 9.59 1.62 -6.35
N GLU A 188 8.30 1.77 -6.04
CA GLU A 188 7.20 1.20 -6.81
C GLU A 188 6.87 2.01 -8.08
N LEU A 189 7.44 3.20 -8.26
CA LEU A 189 7.45 3.85 -9.57
C LEU A 189 8.30 3.00 -10.57
N PRO A 190 8.02 3.09 -11.88
CA PRO A 190 8.84 2.45 -12.90
C PRO A 190 10.32 2.82 -12.78
N GLY A 191 11.22 1.83 -12.88
CA GLY A 191 12.67 2.03 -12.88
C GLY A 191 13.22 2.36 -14.27
N ALA A 192 14.53 2.21 -14.45
CA ALA A 192 15.22 2.51 -15.72
C ALA A 192 14.74 1.65 -16.90
N HIS A 193 14.29 0.41 -16.65
CA HIS A 193 13.76 -0.52 -17.66
C HIS A 193 12.23 -0.67 -17.55
N GLY A 194 11.56 0.28 -16.90
CA GLY A 194 10.10 0.38 -16.86
C GLY A 194 9.39 -0.53 -15.86
N LEU A 195 10.09 -1.45 -15.18
CA LEU A 195 9.51 -2.27 -14.12
C LEU A 195 9.48 -1.51 -12.79
N SER A 196 8.43 -1.70 -11.99
CA SER A 196 8.43 -1.39 -10.56
C SER A 196 9.40 -2.30 -9.79
N ARG A 197 9.68 -1.98 -8.51
CA ARG A 197 10.54 -2.83 -7.68
C ARG A 197 9.94 -4.23 -7.52
N SER A 198 8.63 -4.33 -7.28
CA SER A 198 7.94 -5.61 -7.14
C SER A 198 7.91 -6.41 -8.44
N GLU A 199 7.69 -5.75 -9.58
CA GLU A 199 7.72 -6.40 -10.90
C GLU A 199 9.12 -6.95 -11.23
N GLU A 200 10.17 -6.16 -11.00
CA GLU A 200 11.57 -6.57 -11.20
C GLU A 200 11.94 -7.77 -10.32
N ALA A 201 11.56 -7.74 -9.04
CA ALA A 201 11.80 -8.85 -8.11
C ALA A 201 11.08 -10.14 -8.56
N ALA A 202 9.83 -10.04 -9.00
CA ALA A 202 9.07 -11.19 -9.50
C ALA A 202 9.70 -11.79 -10.77
N LEU A 203 10.07 -10.95 -11.76
CA LEU A 203 10.74 -11.41 -12.98
C LEU A 203 12.09 -12.07 -12.67
N ALA A 204 12.88 -11.48 -11.77
CA ALA A 204 14.16 -12.06 -11.35
C ALA A 204 14.01 -13.44 -10.70
N LEU A 205 13.00 -13.62 -9.84
CA LEU A 205 12.70 -14.90 -9.20
C LEU A 205 12.22 -15.97 -10.20
N ILE A 206 11.37 -15.60 -11.16
CA ILE A 206 10.94 -16.49 -12.25
C ILE A 206 12.16 -16.89 -13.09
N GLY A 207 13.00 -15.93 -13.47
CA GLY A 207 14.25 -16.19 -14.21
C GLY A 207 15.24 -17.09 -13.46
N ALA A 208 15.21 -17.07 -12.13
CA ALA A 208 15.97 -17.97 -11.26
C ALA A 208 15.31 -19.35 -11.04
N GLY A 209 14.14 -19.60 -11.63
CA GLY A 209 13.45 -20.90 -11.61
C GLY A 209 12.29 -21.01 -10.61
N THR A 210 11.85 -19.92 -9.98
CA THR A 210 10.67 -19.93 -9.11
C THR A 210 9.41 -19.87 -9.95
N ALA A 211 8.98 -21.03 -10.43
CA ALA A 211 7.92 -21.16 -11.43
C ALA A 211 6.49 -21.30 -10.85
N ALA A 212 6.33 -21.55 -9.56
CA ALA A 212 5.01 -21.71 -8.93
C ALA A 212 4.51 -20.38 -8.32
N PRO A 213 3.31 -19.87 -8.68
CA PRO A 213 2.84 -18.55 -8.23
C PRO A 213 2.83 -18.34 -6.72
N GLY A 214 2.40 -19.34 -5.93
CA GLY A 214 2.38 -19.24 -4.47
C GLY A 214 3.78 -19.22 -3.86
N ARG A 215 4.73 -19.97 -4.44
CA ARG A 215 6.14 -19.91 -4.03
C ARG A 215 6.80 -18.61 -4.45
N LEU A 216 6.42 -18.08 -5.61
CA LEU A 216 6.90 -16.80 -6.10
C LEU A 216 6.48 -15.66 -5.17
N PHE A 217 5.21 -15.62 -4.75
CA PHE A 217 4.73 -14.64 -3.77
C PHE A 217 5.51 -14.73 -2.45
N ALA A 218 5.63 -15.94 -1.89
CA ALA A 218 6.37 -16.14 -0.64
C ALA A 218 7.85 -15.71 -0.74
N ALA A 219 8.52 -16.04 -1.84
CA ALA A 219 9.92 -15.67 -2.08
C ALA A 219 10.11 -14.17 -2.35
N ALA A 220 9.12 -13.51 -2.98
CA ALA A 220 9.13 -12.07 -3.17
C ALA A 220 8.95 -11.35 -1.83
N LEU A 221 8.02 -11.82 -1.00
CA LEU A 221 7.77 -11.27 0.33
C LEU A 221 9.00 -11.41 1.25
N GLU A 222 9.69 -12.55 1.23
CA GLU A 222 10.92 -12.77 2.01
C GLU A 222 12.08 -11.83 1.64
N LYS A 223 12.05 -11.26 0.43
CA LYS A 223 13.07 -10.31 -0.05
C LYS A 223 12.77 -8.86 0.32
N GLU A 224 11.57 -8.53 0.79
CA GLU A 224 11.24 -7.17 1.20
C GLU A 224 11.79 -6.87 2.60
N GLU A 225 12.23 -5.64 2.85
CA GLU A 225 12.63 -5.22 4.20
C GLU A 225 11.45 -5.20 5.18
N ALA A 226 10.25 -4.94 4.64
CA ALA A 226 8.96 -5.00 5.33
C ALA A 226 7.90 -5.43 4.30
N ALA A 227 6.83 -6.11 4.73
CA ALA A 227 5.80 -6.58 3.81
C ALA A 227 5.22 -5.42 2.98
N PHE A 228 5.21 -5.55 1.65
CA PHE A 228 4.78 -4.45 0.78
C PHE A 228 3.33 -4.57 0.32
N MET A 229 2.93 -5.74 -0.19
CA MET A 229 1.60 -5.98 -0.73
C MET A 229 1.10 -7.39 -0.39
N GLY A 230 -0.22 -7.54 -0.35
CA GLY A 230 -0.88 -8.83 -0.20
C GLY A 230 -0.84 -9.67 -1.47
N ASP A 231 -1.29 -10.92 -1.34
CA ASP A 231 -1.35 -11.89 -2.43
C ASP A 231 -2.27 -11.45 -3.58
N ALA A 232 -3.43 -10.87 -3.27
CA ALA A 232 -4.37 -10.35 -4.27
C ALA A 232 -3.73 -9.28 -5.17
N SER A 233 -3.04 -8.30 -4.57
CA SER A 233 -2.28 -7.26 -5.28
C SER A 233 -1.15 -7.86 -6.11
N PHE A 234 -0.41 -8.81 -5.53
CA PHE A 234 0.70 -9.47 -6.20
C PHE A 234 0.25 -10.27 -7.43
N PHE A 235 -0.83 -11.03 -7.33
CA PHE A 235 -1.36 -11.81 -8.46
C PHE A 235 -2.03 -10.92 -9.51
N ALA A 236 -2.60 -9.78 -9.13
CA ALA A 236 -3.07 -8.79 -10.08
C ALA A 236 -1.91 -8.12 -10.85
N MET A 237 -0.76 -7.91 -10.19
CA MET A 237 0.49 -7.48 -10.86
C MET A 237 0.98 -8.55 -11.85
N LEU A 238 1.05 -9.83 -11.45
CA LEU A 238 1.42 -10.91 -12.37
C LEU A 238 0.47 -11.03 -13.57
N HIS A 239 -0.83 -10.84 -13.34
CA HIS A 239 -1.82 -10.78 -14.42
C HIS A 239 -1.46 -9.68 -15.44
N GLY A 240 -1.11 -8.47 -14.97
CA GLY A 240 -0.67 -7.38 -15.84
C GLY A 240 0.56 -7.74 -16.67
N LEU A 241 1.55 -8.41 -16.06
CA LEU A 241 2.76 -8.85 -16.75
C LEU A 241 2.52 -9.99 -17.76
N ALA A 242 1.53 -10.86 -17.51
CA ALA A 242 1.21 -12.02 -18.34
C ALA A 242 0.30 -11.69 -19.53
N PHE A 243 -0.57 -10.68 -19.39
CA PHE A 243 -1.63 -10.37 -20.36
C PHE A 243 -1.51 -8.96 -20.98
N ALA A 244 -0.35 -8.32 -20.84
CA ALA A 244 -0.03 -7.10 -21.59
C ALA A 244 0.07 -7.34 -23.10
N GLU A 245 0.10 -6.26 -23.90
CA GLU A 245 0.28 -6.33 -25.37
C GLU A 245 1.54 -7.11 -25.76
N THR A 246 2.64 -6.89 -25.03
CA THR A 246 3.88 -7.66 -25.07
C THR A 246 4.09 -8.33 -23.70
N PRO A 247 3.61 -9.58 -23.52
CA PRO A 247 3.73 -10.30 -22.25
C PRO A 247 5.18 -10.46 -21.81
N LEU A 248 5.46 -10.21 -20.53
CA LEU A 248 6.77 -10.42 -19.93
C LEU A 248 6.91 -11.78 -19.26
N ILE A 249 5.80 -12.37 -18.81
CA ILE A 249 5.75 -13.73 -18.25
C ILE A 249 4.75 -14.58 -19.03
N ALA A 250 4.96 -15.90 -19.04
CA ALA A 250 4.07 -16.90 -19.61
C ALA A 250 3.63 -17.90 -18.53
N GLY A 251 2.52 -18.62 -18.80
CA GLY A 251 2.05 -19.71 -17.95
C GLY A 251 1.34 -19.28 -16.66
N PHE A 252 1.01 -17.99 -16.51
CA PHE A 252 0.18 -17.52 -15.41
C PHE A 252 -1.30 -17.85 -15.68
N THR A 253 -1.96 -18.47 -14.69
CA THR A 253 -3.39 -18.79 -14.72
C THR A 253 -4.09 -17.96 -13.65
N PRO A 254 -5.07 -17.10 -14.02
CA PRO A 254 -5.86 -16.37 -13.04
C PRO A 254 -6.60 -17.29 -12.07
N ILE A 255 -6.67 -16.90 -10.79
CA ILE A 255 -7.33 -17.70 -9.74
C ILE A 255 -8.87 -17.63 -9.85
N ALA A 256 -9.39 -16.55 -10.44
CA ALA A 256 -10.84 -16.35 -10.59
C ALA A 256 -11.46 -17.48 -11.42
N GLY A 257 -12.43 -18.19 -10.83
CA GLY A 257 -13.15 -19.29 -11.48
C GLY A 257 -12.44 -20.66 -11.39
N VAL A 258 -11.37 -20.79 -10.61
CA VAL A 258 -10.70 -22.07 -10.31
C VAL A 258 -11.37 -22.74 -9.11
N ASP A 259 -11.62 -24.06 -9.20
CA ASP A 259 -12.26 -24.85 -8.13
C ASP A 259 -11.45 -24.87 -6.83
N ASP A 260 -10.13 -25.13 -6.93
CA ASP A 260 -9.17 -25.03 -5.81
C ASP A 260 -7.99 -24.11 -6.19
N PRO A 261 -7.91 -22.91 -5.62
CA PRO A 261 -6.78 -22.00 -5.83
C PRO A 261 -5.40 -22.64 -5.57
N ARG A 262 -5.31 -23.64 -4.69
CA ARG A 262 -4.02 -24.30 -4.38
C ARG A 262 -3.44 -25.03 -5.58
N ASP A 263 -4.27 -25.50 -6.51
CA ASP A 263 -3.82 -26.20 -7.70
C ASP A 263 -3.04 -25.25 -8.62
N VAL A 264 -3.58 -24.06 -8.87
CA VAL A 264 -2.90 -23.05 -9.70
C VAL A 264 -1.72 -22.41 -8.97
N LEU A 265 -1.82 -22.20 -7.66
CA LEU A 265 -0.75 -21.58 -6.86
C LEU A 265 0.47 -22.50 -6.68
N SER A 266 0.28 -23.82 -6.71
CA SER A 266 1.37 -24.80 -6.56
C SER A 266 1.94 -25.30 -7.88
N ALA A 267 1.22 -25.11 -9.00
CA ALA A 267 1.67 -25.54 -10.32
C ALA A 267 2.89 -24.72 -10.81
N PRO A 268 4.04 -25.35 -11.14
CA PRO A 268 5.24 -24.65 -11.58
C PRO A 268 5.16 -24.30 -13.08
N THR A 269 4.31 -23.34 -13.44
CA THR A 269 4.00 -23.00 -14.83
C THR A 269 4.62 -21.69 -15.32
N LEU A 270 5.10 -20.84 -14.41
CA LEU A 270 5.63 -19.51 -14.77
C LEU A 270 7.00 -19.60 -15.44
N ASP A 271 7.16 -18.86 -16.54
CA ASP A 271 8.44 -18.65 -17.22
C ASP A 271 8.53 -17.21 -17.76
N LEU A 272 9.74 -16.72 -17.99
CA LEU A 272 9.96 -15.44 -18.66
C LEU A 272 9.81 -15.61 -20.17
N THR A 273 9.06 -14.69 -20.80
CA THR A 273 9.04 -14.59 -22.26
C THR A 273 10.37 -14.02 -22.79
N GLY A 274 10.56 -14.01 -24.12
CA GLY A 274 11.68 -13.31 -24.72
C GLY A 274 11.71 -11.81 -24.35
N ALA A 275 10.54 -11.16 -24.31
CA ALA A 275 10.44 -9.77 -23.89
C ALA A 275 10.74 -9.60 -22.40
N GLY A 276 10.26 -10.50 -21.53
CA GLY A 276 10.59 -10.47 -20.10
C GLY A 276 12.09 -10.59 -19.83
N LYS A 277 12.79 -11.45 -20.57
CA LYS A 277 14.26 -11.59 -20.51
C LYS A 277 14.96 -10.31 -20.96
N ALA A 278 14.53 -9.71 -22.08
CA ALA A 278 15.11 -8.48 -22.59
C ALA A 278 14.89 -7.28 -21.64
N VAL A 279 13.69 -7.14 -21.07
CA VAL A 279 13.40 -6.09 -20.09
C VAL A 279 14.25 -6.26 -18.82
N LEU A 280 14.33 -7.48 -18.28
CA LEU A 280 15.13 -7.76 -17.08
C LEU A 280 16.64 -7.54 -17.31
N ALA A 281 17.11 -7.76 -18.54
CA ALA A 281 18.49 -7.48 -18.95
C ALA A 281 18.75 -5.97 -19.21
N GLY A 282 17.73 -5.11 -19.16
CA GLY A 282 17.83 -3.69 -19.51
C GLY A 282 17.96 -3.42 -21.01
N GLU A 283 17.66 -4.41 -21.86
CA GLU A 283 17.70 -4.31 -23.32
C GLU A 283 16.39 -3.78 -23.91
N ALA A 284 15.32 -3.79 -23.11
CA ALA A 284 14.01 -3.23 -23.44
C ALA A 284 13.39 -2.55 -22.22
N ASP A 285 12.35 -1.74 -22.43
CA ASP A 285 11.64 -1.03 -21.37
C ASP A 285 10.17 -1.45 -21.34
N HIS A 286 9.70 -1.91 -20.17
CA HIS A 286 8.33 -2.40 -20.00
C HIS A 286 7.27 -1.34 -20.34
N VAL A 287 7.46 -0.10 -19.87
CA VAL A 287 6.52 1.00 -20.09
C VAL A 287 6.55 1.45 -21.55
N ALA A 288 7.71 1.42 -22.23
CA ALA A 288 7.78 1.71 -23.65
C ALA A 288 7.06 0.65 -24.51
N LEU A 289 7.18 -0.62 -24.13
CA LEU A 289 6.53 -1.74 -24.82
C LEU A 289 5.01 -1.73 -24.60
N ASN A 290 4.58 -1.66 -23.34
CA ASN A 290 3.20 -1.95 -22.94
C ASN A 290 2.39 -0.71 -22.52
N GLY A 291 3.06 0.42 -22.28
CA GLY A 291 2.46 1.54 -21.56
C GLY A 291 2.09 1.19 -20.13
N ILE A 292 1.49 2.15 -19.44
CA ILE A 292 0.94 1.99 -18.10
C ILE A 292 -0.31 2.85 -17.94
N ASP A 293 -1.28 2.43 -17.14
CA ASP A 293 -2.39 3.28 -16.66
C ASP A 293 -2.74 2.81 -15.23
N ARG A 294 -2.09 3.41 -14.24
CA ARG A 294 -2.37 3.14 -12.82
C ARG A 294 -2.18 4.39 -11.98
N TRP A 295 -2.77 4.36 -10.80
CA TRP A 295 -2.54 5.36 -9.77
C TRP A 295 -1.36 4.94 -8.89
N TRP A 296 -0.50 5.90 -8.62
CA TRP A 296 0.47 5.89 -7.53
C TRP A 296 0.07 7.05 -6.61
N ALA A 297 -0.52 6.75 -5.46
CA ALA A 297 -1.10 7.77 -4.58
C ALA A 297 -2.06 8.72 -5.36
N GLY A 298 -1.84 10.04 -5.30
CA GLY A 298 -2.56 11.05 -6.09
C GLY A 298 -2.09 11.22 -7.54
N THR A 299 -1.00 10.55 -7.95
CA THR A 299 -0.40 10.66 -9.29
C THR A 299 -0.95 9.59 -10.23
N ARG A 300 -1.45 10.01 -11.41
CA ARG A 300 -1.79 9.06 -12.47
C ARG A 300 -0.58 8.81 -13.37
N LEU A 301 -0.06 7.59 -13.35
CA LEU A 301 0.95 7.14 -14.31
C LEU A 301 0.20 6.62 -15.54
N LYS A 302 0.24 7.38 -16.64
CA LYS A 302 -0.49 7.02 -17.86
C LYS A 302 0.34 7.22 -19.13
N GLY A 303 0.32 6.22 -20.01
CA GLY A 303 0.99 6.27 -21.31
C GLY A 303 2.36 5.61 -21.26
N ARG A 304 3.32 6.16 -22.01
CA ARG A 304 4.67 5.59 -22.15
C ARG A 304 5.79 6.49 -21.63
N ASP A 305 5.44 7.73 -21.28
CA ASP A 305 6.33 8.72 -20.70
C ASP A 305 5.73 9.12 -19.34
N VAL A 306 6.37 8.65 -18.27
CA VAL A 306 5.85 8.71 -16.90
C VAL A 306 7.00 8.96 -15.93
N TRP A 307 6.66 9.39 -14.72
CA TRP A 307 7.62 9.49 -13.63
C TRP A 307 8.30 8.15 -13.38
N ARG A 308 9.61 8.18 -13.14
CA ARG A 308 10.45 7.03 -12.88
C ARG A 308 11.25 7.24 -11.59
N TYR A 309 11.74 6.15 -11.01
CA TYR A 309 12.59 6.22 -9.82
C TYR A 309 13.86 5.39 -10.01
N GLU A 310 15.01 6.06 -10.03
CA GLU A 310 16.32 5.40 -10.06
C GLU A 310 16.69 4.93 -8.66
N ARG A 311 16.44 3.64 -8.41
CA ARG A 311 16.57 3.02 -7.09
C ARG A 311 17.99 3.08 -6.53
N ARG A 312 19.04 3.02 -7.38
CA ARG A 312 20.44 3.03 -6.92
C ARG A 312 20.88 4.40 -6.44
N GLN A 313 20.39 5.45 -7.08
CA GLN A 313 20.73 6.83 -6.74
C GLN A 313 19.70 7.47 -5.80
N ALA A 314 18.58 6.76 -5.52
CA ALA A 314 17.43 7.30 -4.81
C ALA A 314 16.98 8.62 -5.43
N THR A 315 16.74 8.61 -6.74
CA THR A 315 16.46 9.83 -7.51
C THR A 315 15.17 9.66 -8.29
N LEU A 316 14.24 10.59 -8.07
CA LEU A 316 13.04 10.73 -8.88
C LEU A 316 13.37 11.38 -10.24
N LEU A 317 12.87 10.78 -11.31
CA LEU A 317 13.06 11.23 -12.68
C LEU A 317 11.71 11.65 -13.27
N PRO A 318 11.56 12.90 -13.74
CA PRO A 318 10.33 13.33 -14.39
C PRO A 318 10.14 12.63 -15.74
N PRO A 319 8.90 12.60 -16.27
CA PRO A 319 8.66 12.28 -17.67
C PRO A 319 9.55 13.18 -18.56
N GLU A 320 10.06 12.63 -19.66
CA GLU A 320 10.82 13.40 -20.64
C GLU A 320 9.88 14.42 -21.30
N THR A 321 9.76 15.61 -20.71
CA THR A 321 9.03 16.71 -21.34
C THR A 321 9.54 16.89 -22.76
N GLY A 322 8.73 16.52 -23.75
CA GLY A 322 8.90 17.00 -25.10
C GLY A 322 8.99 18.52 -25.00
N PHE A 323 10.16 19.06 -25.34
CA PHE A 323 10.36 20.50 -25.53
C PHE A 323 9.24 21.00 -26.45
N GLN A 324 8.19 21.60 -25.87
CA GLN A 324 7.32 22.47 -26.65
C GLN A 324 8.16 23.71 -26.95
N SER A 325 8.81 23.69 -28.12
CA SER A 325 9.33 24.89 -28.75
C SER A 325 8.14 25.82 -29.01
N HIS A 326 7.97 26.82 -28.15
CA HIS A 326 7.21 28.00 -28.51
C HIS A 326 8.06 28.80 -29.50
N GLY A 327 7.76 28.61 -30.78
CA GLY A 327 8.07 29.56 -31.85
C GLY A 327 6.91 30.52 -32.06
#